data_AF-A0A853JGV3-F1
#
_entry.id   AF-A0A853JGV3-F1
#
_cell.length_a   1.000
_cell.length_b   1.000
_cell.length_c   1.000
_cell.angle_alpha   90.00
_cell.angle_beta   90.00
_cell.angle_gamma   90.00
#
_symmetry.space_group_name_H-M   'P 1'
#
loop_
_entity.id
_entity.type
_entity.pdbx_description
1 polymer ?
#
loop_
_entity_poly.entity_id
_entity_poly.type
_entity_poly.pdbx_seq_one_letter_code
_entity_poly.pdbx_strand_id
1 'polypeptide(L)'
;MESFALLLSQLVAIKWLLIAIALGVLGMLVIFFVIAVNLLGAVKEGRSINRSNNRRSELDEMLASGESKAAKFTALEWVTAQPLSPEAHWALAKAHYQLGELSEAKQVLKGMLKFAPEEHYRVDAWLELLDSKFSERRPKPVS
;
A
#
# COMPACT_ATOMS: atom_id res chain seq x y z
N MET A 1 69.71 18.08 19.20
CA MET A 1 68.49 17.79 20.01
C MET A 1 67.24 18.43 19.40
N GLU A 2 67.34 19.60 18.75
CA GLU A 2 66.20 20.29 18.11
C GLU A 2 65.56 19.50 16.94
N SER A 3 66.36 18.77 16.16
CA SER A 3 65.87 17.93 15.05
C SER A 3 64.94 16.81 15.51
N PHE A 4 65.20 16.19 16.67
CA PHE A 4 64.35 15.16 17.25
C PHE A 4 63.02 15.71 17.77
N ALA A 5 63.01 16.93 18.33
CA ALA A 5 61.80 17.59 18.79
C ALA A 5 60.85 17.95 17.62
N LEU A 6 61.42 18.39 16.49
CA LEU A 6 60.65 18.66 15.26
C LEU A 6 60.04 17.37 14.67
N LEU A 7 60.80 16.27 14.64
CA LEU A 7 60.31 14.97 14.17
C LEU A 7 59.18 14.42 15.06
N LEU A 8 59.29 14.56 16.38
CA LEU A 8 58.25 14.17 17.34
C LEU A 8 56.97 14.99 17.14
N SER A 9 57.08 16.29 16.92
CA SER A 9 55.94 17.18 16.66
C SER A 9 55.19 16.79 15.39
N GLN A 10 55.92 16.51 14.30
CA GLN A 10 55.32 16.04 13.04
C GLN A 10 54.61 14.68 13.20
N LEU A 11 55.19 13.75 13.97
CA LEU A 11 54.59 12.44 14.21
C LEU A 11 53.27 12.54 14.99
N VAL A 12 53.21 13.43 15.99
CA VAL A 12 52.00 13.69 16.78
C VAL A 12 50.92 14.31 15.90
N ALA A 13 51.27 15.26 15.03
CA ALA A 13 50.33 15.89 14.10
C ALA A 13 49.73 14.86 13.12
N ILE A 14 50.56 13.97 12.55
CA ILE A 14 50.10 12.90 11.65
C ILE A 14 49.15 11.94 12.36
N LYS A 15 49.43 11.56 13.62
CA LYS A 15 48.56 10.67 14.40
C LYS A 15 47.16 11.25 14.59
N TRP A 16 47.05 12.52 14.96
CA TRP A 16 45.76 13.19 15.13
C TRP A 16 45.01 13.35 13.81
N LEU A 17 45.74 13.60 12.71
CA LEU A 17 45.18 13.66 11.37
C LEU A 17 44.60 12.30 10.93
N LEU A 18 45.30 11.20 11.21
CA LEU A 18 44.81 9.85 10.93
C LEU A 18 43.57 9.50 11.76
N ILE A 19 43.52 9.89 13.04
CA ILE A 19 42.35 9.68 13.91
C ILE A 19 41.13 10.46 13.37
N ALA A 20 41.33 11.70 12.93
CA ALA A 20 40.26 12.52 12.37
C ALA A 20 39.68 11.92 11.08
N ILE A 21 40.55 11.41 10.19
CA ILE A 21 40.13 10.73 8.96
C ILE A 21 39.37 9.45 9.30
N ALA A 22 39.88 8.63 10.23
CA ALA A 22 39.22 7.39 10.64
C ALA A 22 37.82 7.65 11.21
N LEU A 23 37.66 8.68 12.04
CA LEU A 23 36.36 9.10 12.56
C LEU A 23 35.41 9.59 11.46
N GLY A 24 35.92 10.35 10.50
CA GLY A 24 35.14 10.82 9.36
C GLY A 24 34.61 9.67 8.49
N VAL A 25 35.46 8.67 8.20
CA VAL A 25 35.08 7.47 7.46
C VAL A 25 34.04 6.66 8.23
N LEU A 26 34.25 6.47 9.54
CA LEU A 26 33.28 5.78 10.40
C LEU A 26 31.92 6.48 10.39
N GLY A 27 31.90 7.81 10.51
CA GLY A 27 30.67 8.61 10.42
C GLY A 27 29.96 8.46 9.08
N MET A 28 30.70 8.49 7.97
CA MET A 28 30.14 8.26 6.63
C MET A 28 29.51 6.87 6.50
N LEU A 29 30.14 5.82 7.03
CA LEU A 29 29.59 4.47 7.02
C LEU A 29 28.30 4.35 7.82
N VAL A 30 28.22 5.02 8.98
CA VAL A 30 26.99 5.04 9.80
C VAL A 30 25.86 5.77 9.06
N ILE A 31 26.13 6.93 8.46
CA ILE A 31 25.13 7.67 7.68
C ILE A 31 24.64 6.83 6.50
N PHE A 32 25.57 6.20 5.78
CA PHE A 32 25.24 5.31 4.67
C PHE A 32 24.35 4.14 5.12
N PHE A 33 24.66 3.52 6.27
CA PHE A 33 23.87 2.44 6.82
C PHE A 33 22.45 2.90 7.23
N VAL A 34 22.32 4.07 7.86
CA VAL A 34 21.02 4.66 8.21
C VAL A 34 20.19 4.91 6.96
N ILE A 35 20.77 5.49 5.90
CA ILE A 35 20.09 5.71 4.63
C ILE A 35 19.65 4.38 4.00
N ALA A 36 20.53 3.37 3.98
CA ALA A 36 20.23 2.07 3.40
C ALA A 36 19.06 1.36 4.10
N VAL A 37 19.05 1.38 5.43
CA VAL A 37 17.94 0.82 6.24
C VAL A 37 16.64 1.59 6.00
N ASN A 38 16.70 2.92 5.92
CA ASN A 38 15.52 3.74 5.66
C ASN A 38 14.96 3.52 4.23
N LEU A 39 15.84 3.36 3.24
CA LEU A 39 15.45 3.10 1.85
C LEU A 39 14.74 1.75 1.68
N LEU A 40 15.19 0.72 2.41
CA LEU A 40 14.54 -0.60 2.41
C LEU A 40 13.10 -0.56 2.93
N GLY A 41 12.82 0.30 3.92
CA GLY A 41 11.46 0.60 4.38
C GLY A 41 10.63 1.29 3.30
N ALA A 42 11.16 2.38 2.73
CA ALA A 42 10.46 3.18 1.72
C ALA A 42 10.15 2.41 0.43
N VAL A 43 11.03 1.51 -0.01
CA VAL A 43 10.80 0.68 -1.21
C VAL A 43 9.69 -0.35 -1.00
N LYS A 44 9.51 -0.86 0.21
CA LYS A 44 8.43 -1.81 0.53
C LYS A 44 7.06 -1.14 0.41
N GLU A 45 6.97 0.12 0.82
CA GLU A 45 5.74 0.92 0.82
C GLU A 45 5.41 1.46 -0.59
N GLY A 46 6.40 2.02 -1.30
CA GLY A 46 6.23 2.51 -2.67
C GLY A 46 5.87 1.40 -3.68
N ARG A 47 6.37 0.18 -3.49
CA ARG A 47 6.02 -0.97 -4.35
C ARG A 47 4.59 -1.48 -4.12
N SER A 48 4.04 -1.29 -2.94
CA SER A 48 2.65 -1.63 -2.61
C SER A 48 1.67 -0.69 -3.33
N ILE A 49 1.91 0.62 -3.23
CA ILE A 49 1.03 1.67 -3.77
C ILE A 49 1.03 1.67 -5.31
N ASN A 50 2.19 1.48 -5.96
CA ASN A 50 2.21 1.42 -7.42
C ASN A 50 1.53 0.16 -7.97
N ARG A 51 1.61 -0.98 -7.25
CA ARG A 51 0.96 -2.22 -7.69
C ARG A 51 -0.56 -2.19 -7.52
N SER A 52 -1.06 -1.57 -6.44
CA SER A 52 -2.50 -1.41 -6.23
C SER A 52 -3.13 -0.52 -7.29
N ASN A 53 -2.46 0.56 -7.68
CA ASN A 53 -2.93 1.47 -8.74
C ASN A 53 -3.06 0.77 -10.09
N ASN A 54 -2.03 0.00 -10.50
CA ASN A 54 -2.07 -0.74 -11.77
C ASN A 54 -3.16 -1.83 -11.77
N ARG A 55 -3.32 -2.58 -10.67
CA ARG A 55 -4.38 -3.59 -10.56
C ARG A 55 -5.77 -2.96 -10.61
N ARG A 56 -5.94 -1.78 -10.01
CA ARG A 56 -7.20 -1.05 -10.04
C ARG A 56 -7.56 -0.60 -11.45
N SER A 57 -6.62 -0.05 -12.22
CA SER A 57 -6.91 0.39 -13.59
C SER A 57 -7.29 -0.78 -14.48
N GLU A 58 -6.58 -1.91 -14.37
CA GLU A 58 -6.89 -3.14 -15.10
C GLU A 58 -8.30 -3.65 -14.76
N LEU A 59 -8.67 -3.66 -13.48
CA LEU A 59 -10.01 -4.03 -13.03
C LEU A 59 -11.10 -3.08 -13.54
N ASP A 60 -10.85 -1.77 -13.48
CA ASP A 60 -11.80 -0.77 -13.97
C ASP A 60 -11.99 -0.90 -15.50
N GLU A 61 -10.94 -1.27 -16.24
CA GLU A 61 -11.01 -1.59 -17.67
C GLU A 61 -11.84 -2.86 -17.94
N MET A 62 -11.60 -3.95 -17.21
CA MET A 62 -12.40 -5.19 -17.33
C MET A 62 -13.89 -4.95 -17.01
N LEU A 63 -14.18 -4.11 -16.02
CA LEU A 63 -15.55 -3.72 -15.67
C LEU A 63 -16.17 -2.84 -16.77
N ALA A 64 -15.38 -2.03 -17.46
CA ALA A 64 -15.85 -1.20 -18.57
C ALA A 64 -16.07 -2.03 -19.86
N SER A 65 -15.25 -3.05 -20.11
CA SER A 65 -15.39 -3.96 -21.26
C SER A 65 -16.55 -4.96 -21.11
N GLY A 66 -17.20 -5.00 -19.93
CA GLY A 66 -18.29 -5.91 -19.63
C GLY A 66 -17.83 -7.31 -19.18
N GLU A 67 -16.53 -7.48 -18.95
CA GLU A 67 -15.92 -8.72 -18.47
C GLU A 67 -16.06 -8.88 -16.94
N SER A 68 -17.25 -8.58 -16.40
CA SER A 68 -17.48 -8.50 -14.95
C SER A 68 -17.20 -9.82 -14.22
N LYS A 69 -17.28 -10.96 -14.91
CA LYS A 69 -16.89 -12.28 -14.35
C LYS A 69 -15.38 -12.42 -14.19
N ALA A 70 -14.61 -12.00 -15.20
CA ALA A 70 -13.15 -11.99 -15.12
C ALA A 70 -12.70 -10.98 -14.06
N ALA A 71 -13.30 -9.78 -14.06
CA ALA A 71 -13.08 -8.77 -13.02
C ALA A 71 -13.32 -9.33 -11.61
N LYS A 72 -14.41 -10.07 -11.38
CA LYS A 72 -14.68 -10.71 -10.09
C LYS A 72 -13.58 -11.69 -9.69
N PHE A 73 -13.11 -12.51 -10.63
CA PHE A 73 -12.02 -13.46 -10.37
C PHE A 73 -10.72 -12.74 -10.00
N THR A 74 -10.31 -11.75 -10.80
CA THR A 74 -9.12 -10.93 -10.54
C THR A 74 -9.21 -10.19 -9.20
N ALA A 75 -10.38 -9.64 -8.87
CA ALA A 75 -10.60 -8.98 -7.58
C ALA A 75 -10.50 -9.96 -6.41
N LEU A 76 -11.01 -11.19 -6.55
CA LEU A 76 -10.91 -12.23 -5.53
C LEU A 76 -9.45 -12.65 -5.30
N GLU A 77 -8.68 -12.81 -6.36
CA GLU A 77 -7.23 -13.07 -6.25
C GLU A 77 -6.51 -11.94 -5.52
N TRP A 78 -6.90 -10.69 -5.79
CA TRP A 78 -6.32 -9.54 -5.10
C TRP A 78 -6.69 -9.53 -3.61
N VAL A 79 -7.95 -9.77 -3.26
CA VAL A 79 -8.36 -9.91 -1.85
C VAL A 79 -7.59 -11.05 -1.17
N THR A 80 -7.39 -12.17 -1.85
CA THR A 80 -6.63 -13.31 -1.32
C THR A 80 -5.16 -12.95 -1.08
N ALA A 81 -4.55 -12.19 -2.00
CA ALA A 81 -3.18 -11.72 -1.85
C ALA A 81 -3.03 -10.61 -0.78
N GLN A 82 -4.07 -9.80 -0.58
CA GLN A 82 -4.07 -8.66 0.35
C GLN A 82 -5.40 -8.60 1.12
N PRO A 83 -5.58 -9.45 2.15
CA PRO A 83 -6.87 -9.61 2.84
C PRO A 83 -7.33 -8.39 3.64
N LEU A 84 -6.45 -7.42 3.90
CA LEU A 84 -6.76 -6.20 4.64
C LEU A 84 -6.68 -4.96 3.74
N SER A 85 -6.62 -5.11 2.41
CA SER A 85 -6.68 -3.97 1.49
C SER A 85 -8.14 -3.56 1.26
N PRO A 86 -8.51 -2.31 1.58
CA PRO A 86 -9.83 -1.77 1.26
C PRO A 86 -10.07 -1.68 -0.24
N GLU A 87 -9.04 -1.36 -1.04
CA GLU A 87 -9.16 -1.26 -2.50
C GLU A 87 -9.51 -2.59 -3.15
N ALA A 88 -8.92 -3.70 -2.68
CA ALA A 88 -9.22 -5.03 -3.18
C ALA A 88 -10.68 -5.41 -2.89
N HIS A 89 -11.16 -5.13 -1.67
CA HIS A 89 -12.56 -5.35 -1.29
C HIS A 89 -13.52 -4.45 -2.09
N TRP A 90 -13.12 -3.21 -2.35
CA TRP A 90 -13.88 -2.27 -3.18
C TRP A 90 -14.01 -2.76 -4.62
N ALA A 91 -12.92 -3.26 -5.20
CA ALA A 91 -12.94 -3.85 -6.54
C ALA A 91 -13.85 -5.08 -6.60
N LEU A 92 -13.79 -5.95 -5.59
CA LEU A 92 -14.66 -7.12 -5.50
C LEU A 92 -16.14 -6.73 -5.40
N ALA A 93 -16.47 -5.73 -4.57
CA ALA A 93 -17.84 -5.22 -4.46
C ALA A 93 -18.36 -4.63 -5.77
N LYS A 94 -17.54 -3.87 -6.50
CA LYS A 94 -17.90 -3.34 -7.83
C LYS A 94 -18.16 -4.45 -8.85
N ALA A 95 -17.35 -5.50 -8.84
CA ALA A 95 -17.55 -6.65 -9.72
C ALA A 95 -18.84 -7.41 -9.40
N HIS A 96 -19.13 -7.66 -8.12
CA HIS A 96 -20.41 -8.24 -7.69
C HIS A 96 -21.61 -7.38 -8.12
N TYR A 97 -21.50 -6.06 -7.96
CA TYR A 97 -22.56 -5.14 -8.37
C TYR A 97 -22.85 -5.21 -9.88
N GLN A 98 -21.81 -5.20 -10.72
CA GLN A 98 -21.99 -5.32 -12.17
C GLN A 98 -22.60 -6.66 -12.60
N LEU A 99 -22.28 -7.75 -11.88
CA LEU A 99 -22.90 -9.06 -12.09
C LEU A 99 -24.35 -9.14 -11.58
N GLY A 100 -24.85 -8.09 -10.93
CA GLY A 100 -26.19 -8.05 -10.34
C GLY A 100 -26.31 -8.81 -9.02
N GLU A 101 -25.18 -9.25 -8.45
CA GLU A 101 -25.08 -9.97 -7.18
C GLU A 101 -25.12 -8.97 -6.00
N LEU A 102 -26.24 -8.27 -5.85
CA LEU A 102 -26.37 -7.13 -4.93
C LEU A 102 -26.16 -7.52 -3.45
N SER A 103 -26.56 -8.73 -3.06
CA SER A 103 -26.36 -9.24 -1.69
C SER A 103 -24.88 -9.43 -1.35
N GLU A 104 -24.12 -10.00 -2.29
CA GLU A 104 -22.68 -10.23 -2.12
C GLU A 104 -21.92 -8.90 -2.09
N ALA A 105 -22.25 -7.97 -3.00
CA ALA A 105 -21.67 -6.63 -2.99
C ALA A 105 -21.87 -5.95 -1.62
N LYS A 106 -23.08 -6.05 -1.06
CA LYS A 106 -23.40 -5.51 0.27
C LYS A 106 -22.60 -6.19 1.38
N GLN A 107 -22.46 -7.51 1.33
CA GLN A 107 -21.72 -8.28 2.34
C GLN A 107 -20.22 -7.95 2.32
N VAL A 108 -19.61 -7.83 1.13
CA VAL A 108 -18.21 -7.45 0.98
C VAL A 108 -17.96 -6.06 1.57
N LEU A 109 -18.80 -5.08 1.23
CA LEU A 109 -18.68 -3.71 1.75
C LEU A 109 -18.83 -3.64 3.26
N LYS A 110 -19.81 -4.35 3.84
CA LYS A 110 -19.98 -4.43 5.29
C LYS A 110 -18.82 -5.15 5.98
N GLY A 111 -18.26 -6.17 5.34
CA GLY A 111 -17.06 -6.87 5.83
C GLY A 111 -15.85 -5.95 5.87
N MET A 112 -15.69 -5.13 4.83
CA MET A 112 -14.61 -4.14 4.73
C MET A 112 -14.62 -3.14 5.88
N LEU A 113 -15.79 -2.60 6.23
CA LEU A 113 -15.92 -1.63 7.32
C LEU A 113 -15.52 -2.19 8.70
N LYS A 114 -15.45 -3.52 8.88
CA LYS A 114 -14.98 -4.11 10.14
C LYS A 114 -13.49 -3.89 10.38
N PHE A 115 -12.69 -3.79 9.32
CA PHE A 115 -11.24 -3.58 9.41
C PHE A 115 -10.78 -2.21 8.90
N ALA A 116 -11.58 -1.55 8.07
CA ALA A 116 -11.33 -0.21 7.53
C ALA A 116 -12.54 0.71 7.79
N PRO A 117 -12.81 1.11 9.05
CA PRO A 117 -13.95 1.96 9.40
C PRO A 117 -13.87 3.36 8.78
N GLU A 118 -12.68 3.85 8.45
CA GLU A 118 -12.43 5.13 7.79
C GLU A 118 -13.06 5.23 6.39
N GLU A 119 -13.34 4.10 5.75
CA GLU A 119 -13.94 4.03 4.41
C GLU A 119 -15.46 4.25 4.42
N HIS A 120 -16.08 4.42 5.59
CA HIS A 120 -17.51 4.70 5.78
C HIS A 120 -18.05 5.75 4.80
N TYR A 121 -17.35 6.87 4.60
CA TYR A 121 -17.80 7.97 3.73
C TYR A 121 -18.07 7.50 2.28
N ARG A 122 -17.30 6.53 1.79
CA ARG A 122 -17.40 5.99 0.43
C ARG A 122 -18.40 4.83 0.38
N VAL A 123 -18.40 4.00 1.42
CA VAL A 123 -19.18 2.77 1.48
C VAL A 123 -20.66 3.04 1.70
N ASP A 124 -21.02 4.00 2.55
CA ASP A 124 -22.40 4.23 2.96
C ASP A 124 -23.29 4.62 1.78
N ALA A 125 -22.82 5.51 0.91
CA ALA A 125 -23.53 5.89 -0.32
C ALA A 125 -23.79 4.68 -1.23
N TRP A 126 -22.84 3.74 -1.30
CA TRP A 126 -23.01 2.51 -2.06
C TRP A 126 -23.95 1.52 -1.39
N LEU A 127 -23.92 1.39 -0.07
CA LEU A 127 -24.84 0.54 0.67
C LEU A 127 -26.29 1.01 0.48
N GLU A 128 -26.52 2.33 0.52
CA GLU A 128 -27.83 2.93 0.24
C GLU A 128 -28.29 2.66 -1.19
N LEU A 129 -27.40 2.81 -2.18
CA LEU A 129 -27.66 2.47 -3.57
C LEU A 129 -28.03 0.99 -3.75
N LEU A 130 -27.30 0.09 -3.10
CA LEU A 130 -27.57 -1.35 -3.16
C LEU A 130 -28.93 -1.68 -2.54
N ASP A 131 -29.30 -1.02 -1.45
CA ASP A 131 -30.58 -1.23 -0.76
C ASP A 131 -31.78 -0.71 -1.56
N SER A 132 -31.64 0.43 -2.24
CA SER A 132 -32.68 0.91 -3.15
C SER A 132 -32.88 -0.06 -4.32
N LYS A 133 -31.78 -0.48 -4.98
CA LYS A 133 -31.82 -1.46 -6.07
C LYS A 133 -32.38 -2.81 -5.65
N PHE A 134 -32.06 -3.26 -4.45
CA PHE A 134 -32.61 -4.51 -3.92
C PHE A 134 -34.12 -4.40 -3.68
N SER A 135 -34.59 -3.27 -3.16
CA SER A 135 -36.00 -3.01 -2.88
C SER A 135 -36.83 -2.89 -4.16
N GLU A 136 -36.29 -2.25 -5.20
CA GLU A 136 -36.92 -2.17 -6.54
C GLU A 136 -37.13 -3.54 -7.18
N ARG A 137 -36.21 -4.49 -6.94
CA ARG A 137 -36.26 -5.84 -7.52
C ARG A 137 -37.16 -6.81 -6.74
N ARG A 138 -37.66 -6.45 -5.56
CA ARG A 138 -38.61 -7.31 -4.84
C ARG A 138 -40.00 -7.20 -5.49
N PRO A 139 -40.68 -8.33 -5.78
CA PRO A 139 -42.09 -8.29 -6.14
C PRO A 139 -42.86 -7.66 -4.97
N LYS A 140 -43.64 -6.61 -5.26
CA LYS A 140 -44.56 -6.03 -4.28
C LYS A 140 -45.56 -7.13 -3.89
N PRO A 141 -45.79 -7.38 -2.59
CA PRO A 141 -46.82 -8.31 -2.18
C PRO A 141 -48.14 -7.80 -2.76
N VAL A 142 -48.78 -8.62 -3.61
CA VAL A 142 -50.12 -8.35 -4.12
C VAL A 142 -51.04 -8.59 -2.92
N SER A 143 -51.50 -7.50 -2.32
CA SER A 143 -52.56 -7.49 -1.29
C SER A 143 -53.90 -7.81 -1.91
#